data_AF-A0A7W7CMK7-F1
#
_entry.id   AF-A0A7W7CMK7-F1
#
_cell.length_a   1.000
_cell.length_b   1.000
_cell.length_c   1.000
_cell.angle_alpha   90.00
_cell.angle_beta   90.00
_cell.angle_gamma   90.00
#
_symmetry.space_group_name_H-M   'P 1'
#
loop_
_entity.id
_entity.type
_entity.pdbx_description
1 polymer ?
#
loop_
_entity_poly.entity_id
_entity_poly.type
_entity_poly.pdbx_seq_one_letter_code
_entity_poly.pdbx_strand_id
1 'polypeptide(L)'
;MLATSPDGARRVAWEAQLAKQHDDDTLSRTERYAVDGVEVVWVFDRPTTSAAPAVTVKVEQTSIHVDGPLARLQVERCNPRSCSRYLDLLVPPPCPGHERWETVTFGLDAFVGLVCQAAAVWVRLPAGATIRQSPRIGSAARWWWTSPAYLQWAEAVRDAQRATDAEVVGERSALEQARQVAQRRRAQEAERHAQRIAALMSRQDRLTPLVIQRVAAEAGMRPWHLPADFEYAMGVSVIANHRVVAVICPIASRITGDVAHRLLSVTVYVASERERRAVAAGCHSEQRIVVLTTGDSP
;
A
#
# COMPACT_ATOMS: atom_id res chain seq x y z
N MET A 1 52.47 17.48 -7.21
CA MET A 1 52.27 18.45 -8.32
C MET A 1 51.37 19.56 -7.82
N LEU A 2 51.60 20.84 -8.18
CA LEU A 2 50.73 21.95 -7.76
C LEU A 2 49.96 22.48 -8.98
N ALA A 3 48.63 22.53 -8.89
CA ALA A 3 47.76 23.17 -9.87
C ALA A 3 47.24 24.49 -9.29
N THR A 4 47.09 25.50 -10.14
CA THR A 4 46.56 26.82 -9.75
C THR A 4 45.37 27.14 -10.64
N SER A 5 44.31 27.71 -10.06
CA SER A 5 43.15 28.17 -10.84
C SER A 5 43.54 29.29 -11.81
N PRO A 6 42.79 29.49 -12.91
CA PRO A 6 43.12 30.51 -13.91
C PRO A 6 43.20 31.95 -13.35
N ASP A 7 42.45 32.24 -12.28
CA ASP A 7 42.43 33.52 -11.58
C ASP A 7 43.49 33.63 -10.48
N GLY A 8 44.31 32.59 -10.26
CA GLY A 8 45.33 32.54 -9.21
C GLY A 8 44.79 32.39 -7.79
N ALA A 9 43.47 32.39 -7.60
CA ALA A 9 42.84 32.44 -6.28
C ALA A 9 42.92 31.12 -5.52
N ARG A 10 43.06 29.99 -6.23
CA ARG A 10 43.09 28.64 -5.64
C ARG A 10 44.33 27.89 -6.06
N ARG A 11 44.95 27.23 -5.08
CA ARG A 11 46.12 26.38 -5.27
C ARG A 11 45.77 25.00 -4.75
N VAL A 12 45.91 23.99 -5.60
CA VAL A 12 45.54 22.60 -5.30
C VAL A 12 46.76 21.70 -5.51
N ALA A 13 47.26 21.12 -4.43
CA ALA A 13 48.28 20.09 -4.47
C ALA A 13 47.67 18.74 -4.86
N TRP A 14 48.33 18.03 -5.77
CA TRP A 14 48.01 16.68 -6.20
C TRP A 14 49.12 15.75 -5.72
N GLU A 15 48.78 14.93 -4.73
CA GLU A 15 49.70 14.05 -4.01
C GLU A 15 49.46 12.60 -4.41
N ALA A 16 50.40 12.02 -5.16
CA ALA A 16 50.33 10.62 -5.54
C ALA A 16 50.84 9.74 -4.38
N GLN A 17 49.96 8.89 -3.84
CA GLN A 17 50.28 8.03 -2.71
C GLN A 17 50.54 6.59 -3.15
N LEU A 18 51.79 6.32 -3.54
CA LEU A 18 52.22 5.02 -4.04
C LEU A 18 52.43 4.00 -2.91
N ALA A 19 52.92 4.43 -1.74
CA ALA A 19 53.12 3.57 -0.58
C ALA A 19 51.89 3.52 0.33
N LYS A 20 51.73 2.45 1.13
CA LYS A 20 50.65 2.36 2.13
C LYS A 20 50.86 3.46 3.20
N GLN A 21 49.87 4.33 3.37
CA GLN A 21 49.85 5.42 4.36
C GLN A 21 48.60 5.25 5.21
N HIS A 22 48.68 5.58 6.50
CA HIS A 22 47.52 5.53 7.37
C HIS A 22 46.56 6.69 7.07
N ASP A 23 45.26 6.49 7.28
CA ASP A 23 44.27 7.54 7.05
C ASP A 23 44.53 8.78 7.92
N ASP A 24 44.91 8.61 9.19
CA ASP A 24 45.27 9.69 10.12
C ASP A 24 46.47 10.54 9.64
N ASP A 25 47.47 9.91 9.02
CA ASP A 25 48.61 10.63 8.43
C ASP A 25 48.15 11.46 7.23
N THR A 26 47.22 10.90 6.43
CA THR A 26 46.62 11.56 5.27
C THR A 26 45.84 12.79 5.70
N LEU A 27 45.04 12.67 6.78
CA LEU A 27 44.30 13.79 7.36
C LEU A 27 45.23 14.86 7.92
N SER A 28 46.21 14.47 8.75
CA SER A 28 47.18 15.40 9.33
C SER A 28 48.01 16.15 8.28
N ARG A 29 48.35 15.50 7.17
CA ARG A 29 49.01 16.16 6.01
C ARG A 29 48.06 17.10 5.28
N THR A 30 46.78 16.72 5.15
CA THR A 30 45.75 17.57 4.54
C THR A 30 45.54 18.86 5.32
N GLU A 31 45.49 18.77 6.65
CA GLU A 31 45.36 19.95 7.53
C GLU A 31 46.54 20.91 7.40
N ARG A 32 47.77 20.39 7.27
CA ARG A 32 48.96 21.23 7.04
C ARG A 32 48.89 22.00 5.72
N TYR A 33 48.48 21.34 4.63
CA TYR A 33 48.26 22.04 3.35
C TYR A 33 47.24 23.17 3.49
N ALA A 34 46.14 22.92 4.22
CA ALA A 34 45.10 23.91 4.45
C ALA A 34 45.61 25.14 5.23
N VAL A 35 46.51 24.96 6.22
CA VAL A 35 47.16 26.07 6.94
C VAL A 35 47.95 26.98 5.99
N ASP A 36 48.58 26.40 4.96
CA ASP A 36 49.35 27.14 3.96
C ASP A 36 48.49 27.77 2.83
N GLY A 37 47.15 27.67 2.95
CA GLY A 37 46.21 28.12 1.93
C GLY A 37 46.35 27.33 0.62
N VAL A 38 46.63 26.03 0.74
CA VAL A 38 46.73 25.08 -0.38
C VAL A 38 45.72 23.96 -0.13
N GLU A 39 44.81 23.73 -1.07
CA GLU A 39 43.94 22.56 -1.04
C GLU A 39 44.72 21.32 -1.49
N VAL A 40 44.31 20.11 -1.12
CA VAL A 40 44.99 18.88 -1.56
C VAL A 40 43.99 17.85 -2.07
N VAL A 41 44.36 17.15 -3.15
CA VAL A 41 43.71 15.95 -3.64
C VAL A 41 44.71 14.80 -3.63
N TRP A 42 44.37 13.75 -2.88
CA TRP A 42 45.17 12.53 -2.82
C TRP A 42 44.85 11.61 -3.99
N VAL A 43 45.87 11.17 -4.70
CA VAL A 43 45.74 10.31 -5.88
C VAL A 43 46.27 8.92 -5.53
N PHE A 44 45.38 7.93 -5.57
CA PHE A 44 45.68 6.53 -5.28
C PHE A 44 45.55 5.69 -6.55
N ASP A 45 46.37 4.65 -6.68
CA ASP A 45 46.26 3.62 -7.73
C ASP A 45 45.41 2.41 -7.30
N ARG A 46 44.86 2.49 -6.09
CA ARG A 46 44.11 1.44 -5.40
C ARG A 46 42.89 2.03 -4.68
N PRO A 47 41.88 1.21 -4.37
CA PRO A 47 40.68 1.70 -3.68
C PRO A 47 41.03 2.40 -2.36
N THR A 48 40.37 3.52 -2.09
CA THR A 48 40.51 4.30 -0.87
C THR A 48 39.14 4.59 -0.24
N THR A 49 39.08 4.63 1.09
CA THR A 49 37.90 5.04 1.87
C THR A 49 38.16 6.32 2.67
N SER A 50 39.24 7.04 2.34
CA SER A 50 39.67 8.22 3.08
C SER A 50 38.56 9.27 3.16
N ALA A 51 38.48 9.95 4.30
CA ALA A 51 37.65 11.13 4.46
C ALA A 51 38.31 12.39 3.85
N ALA A 52 39.63 12.38 3.64
CA ALA A 52 40.34 13.45 2.96
C ALA A 52 39.96 13.48 1.45
N PRO A 53 40.03 14.64 0.78
CA PRO A 53 39.74 14.73 -0.64
C PRO A 53 40.65 13.81 -1.45
N ALA A 54 40.08 12.79 -2.07
CA ALA A 54 40.86 11.73 -2.69
C ALA A 54 40.21 11.22 -3.98
N VAL A 55 41.04 10.67 -4.86
CA VAL A 55 40.63 9.92 -6.05
C VAL A 55 41.48 8.68 -6.26
N THR A 56 40.87 7.68 -6.87
CA THR A 56 41.49 6.49 -7.40
C THR A 56 41.64 6.68 -8.90
N VAL A 57 42.83 6.38 -9.42
CA VAL A 57 43.11 6.46 -10.84
C VAL A 57 43.41 5.08 -11.43
N LYS A 58 43.06 4.93 -12.70
CA LYS A 58 43.49 3.83 -13.56
C LYS A 58 44.50 4.38 -14.54
N VAL A 59 45.71 3.82 -14.49
CA VAL A 59 46.79 4.15 -15.41
C VAL A 59 46.74 3.16 -16.58
N GLU A 60 46.64 3.69 -17.80
CA GLU A 60 46.77 2.96 -19.06
C GLU A 60 48.05 3.43 -19.77
N GLN A 61 48.40 2.80 -20.90
CA GLN A 61 49.70 3.04 -21.56
C GLN A 61 49.95 4.51 -21.93
N THR A 62 48.89 5.27 -22.24
CA THR A 62 48.99 6.67 -22.70
C THR A 62 48.04 7.63 -21.98
N SER A 63 47.26 7.15 -21.00
CA SER A 63 46.26 7.95 -20.31
C SER A 63 46.14 7.58 -18.84
N ILE A 64 45.72 8.56 -18.04
CA ILE A 64 45.34 8.34 -16.64
C ILE A 64 43.88 8.77 -16.51
N HIS A 65 43.05 7.83 -16.07
CA HIS A 65 41.63 8.05 -15.85
C HIS A 65 41.33 8.06 -14.36
N VAL A 66 40.44 8.95 -13.95
CA VAL A 66 39.92 9.00 -12.59
C VAL A 66 38.71 8.06 -12.52
N ASP A 67 38.84 6.98 -11.74
CA ASP A 67 37.83 5.92 -11.62
C ASP A 67 36.82 6.19 -10.49
N GLY A 68 37.18 7.01 -9.50
CA GLY A 68 36.30 7.31 -8.37
C GLY A 68 37.01 7.77 -7.10
N PRO A 69 36.30 8.22 -6.06
CA PRO A 69 34.84 8.33 -6.03
C PRO A 69 34.37 9.65 -6.63
N LEU A 70 33.78 9.59 -7.84
CA LEU A 70 33.08 10.70 -8.49
C LEU A 70 31.66 10.30 -8.83
N ALA A 71 30.72 11.19 -8.57
CA ALA A 71 29.30 10.94 -8.79
C ALA A 71 28.63 12.08 -9.55
N ARG A 72 27.69 11.72 -10.43
CA ARG A 72 26.70 12.64 -11.00
C ARG A 72 25.30 12.27 -10.52
N LEU A 73 24.43 13.27 -10.43
CA LEU A 73 23.01 13.04 -10.20
C LEU A 73 22.30 12.79 -11.54
N GLN A 74 21.44 11.78 -11.56
CA GLN A 74 20.38 11.59 -12.53
C GLN A 74 19.04 11.75 -11.82
N VAL A 75 18.11 12.48 -12.45
CA VAL A 75 16.75 12.64 -11.94
C VAL A 75 15.79 12.11 -12.99
N GLU A 76 15.16 10.99 -12.68
CA GLU A 76 14.18 10.37 -13.57
C GLU A 76 12.77 10.64 -13.04
N ARG A 77 11.90 11.18 -13.89
CA ARG A 77 10.48 11.29 -13.59
C ARG A 77 9.80 10.01 -14.05
N CYS A 78 9.10 9.35 -13.14
CA CYS A 78 8.27 8.21 -13.50
C CYS A 78 6.87 8.67 -13.94
N ASN A 79 6.13 7.77 -14.57
CA ASN A 79 4.71 8.00 -14.83
C ASN A 79 3.99 8.13 -13.47
N PRO A 80 3.17 9.18 -13.25
CA PRO A 80 2.42 9.35 -12.00
C PRO A 80 1.62 8.11 -11.59
N ARG A 81 1.08 7.37 -12.56
CA ARG A 81 0.30 6.13 -12.33
C ARG A 81 1.15 4.91 -11.99
N SER A 82 2.47 4.99 -12.11
CA SER A 82 3.40 3.92 -11.74
C SER A 82 4.36 4.32 -10.63
N CYS A 83 4.21 5.54 -10.08
CA CYS A 83 5.04 5.98 -8.97
C CYS A 83 4.65 5.20 -7.72
N SER A 84 5.57 4.36 -7.21
CA SER A 84 5.33 3.57 -5.98
C SER A 84 4.96 4.44 -4.78
N ARG A 85 5.34 5.71 -4.80
CA ARG A 85 5.05 6.68 -3.73
C ARG A 85 3.61 7.19 -3.74
N TYR A 86 2.90 7.10 -4.87
CA TYR A 86 1.56 7.66 -5.05
C TYR A 86 0.54 6.69 -5.67
N LEU A 87 0.92 5.42 -5.84
CA LEU A 87 0.11 4.39 -6.50
C LEU A 87 -1.23 4.12 -5.79
N ASP A 88 -1.30 4.41 -4.49
CA ASP A 88 -2.49 4.25 -3.65
C ASP A 88 -3.55 5.34 -3.85
N LEU A 89 -3.21 6.42 -4.55
CA LEU A 89 -4.10 7.54 -4.82
C LEU A 89 -4.90 7.31 -6.11
N LEU A 90 -6.13 7.81 -6.12
CA LEU A 90 -6.99 7.73 -7.30
C LEU A 90 -6.50 8.66 -8.42
N VAL A 91 -5.99 9.84 -8.03
CA VAL A 91 -5.42 10.84 -8.93
C VAL A 91 -4.03 11.22 -8.42
N PRO A 92 -2.98 10.47 -8.80
CA PRO A 92 -1.64 10.74 -8.28
C PRO A 92 -1.10 12.09 -8.80
N PRO A 93 -0.41 12.87 -7.95
CA PRO A 93 0.24 14.10 -8.38
C PRO A 93 1.43 13.80 -9.33
N PRO A 94 1.90 14.80 -10.10
CA PRO A 94 3.10 14.64 -10.91
C PRO A 94 4.30 14.30 -10.01
N CYS A 95 5.07 13.28 -10.39
CA CYS A 95 6.28 12.90 -9.66
C CYS A 95 7.36 14.00 -9.82
N PRO A 96 7.87 14.58 -8.72
CA PRO A 96 8.96 15.56 -8.79
C PRO A 96 10.25 14.99 -9.38
N GLY A 97 10.49 13.70 -9.16
CA GLY A 97 11.61 12.94 -9.70
C GLY A 97 12.20 11.98 -8.68
N HIS A 98 12.85 10.93 -9.16
CA HIS A 98 13.62 10.00 -8.35
C HIS A 98 15.11 10.24 -8.58
N GLU A 99 15.80 10.56 -7.50
CA GLU A 99 17.25 10.73 -7.51
C GLU A 99 17.95 9.38 -7.69
N ARG A 100 18.85 9.30 -8.67
CA ARG A 100 19.81 8.21 -8.82
C ARG A 100 21.20 8.80 -8.96
N TRP A 101 22.13 8.38 -8.11
CA TRP A 101 23.52 8.80 -8.23
C TRP A 101 24.31 7.74 -9.03
N GLU A 102 25.13 8.20 -9.96
CA GLU A 102 25.90 7.33 -10.84
C GLU A 102 27.38 7.67 -10.77
N THR A 103 28.22 6.64 -10.77
CA THR A 103 29.67 6.83 -10.91
C THR A 103 30.00 7.37 -12.29
N VAL A 104 30.95 8.30 -12.34
CA VAL A 104 31.47 8.85 -13.59
C VAL A 104 32.99 8.75 -13.61
N THR A 105 33.55 8.65 -14.81
CA THR A 105 34.99 8.64 -15.04
C THR A 105 35.40 9.85 -15.86
N PHE A 106 36.61 10.35 -15.64
CA PHE A 106 37.18 11.48 -16.37
C PHE A 106 38.65 11.18 -16.72
N GLY A 107 39.18 11.85 -17.74
CA GLY A 107 40.63 12.03 -17.84
C GLY A 107 41.14 12.82 -16.63
N LEU A 108 42.34 12.48 -16.14
CA LEU A 108 42.93 13.16 -14.98
C LEU A 108 43.02 14.68 -15.21
N ASP A 109 43.46 15.10 -16.39
CA ASP A 109 43.54 16.49 -16.83
C ASP A 109 42.20 17.24 -16.74
N ALA A 110 41.13 16.64 -17.28
CA ALA A 110 39.80 17.20 -17.21
C ALA A 110 39.31 17.33 -15.76
N PHE A 111 39.57 16.31 -14.93
CA PHE A 111 39.21 16.35 -13.52
C PHE A 111 40.00 17.41 -12.74
N VAL A 112 41.30 17.57 -12.99
CA VAL A 112 42.11 18.64 -12.39
C VAL A 112 41.49 20.00 -12.70
N GLY A 113 41.08 20.22 -13.96
CA GLY A 113 40.39 21.44 -14.38
C GLY A 113 39.11 21.70 -13.59
N LEU A 114 38.26 20.67 -13.42
CA LEU A 114 37.02 20.77 -12.66
C LEU A 114 37.25 21.13 -11.19
N VAL A 115 38.24 20.51 -10.54
CA VAL A 115 38.58 20.81 -9.14
C VAL A 115 39.09 22.24 -9.02
N CYS A 116 40.00 22.69 -9.89
CA CYS A 116 40.56 24.05 -9.84
C CYS A 116 39.49 25.12 -10.05
N GLN A 117 38.47 24.86 -10.87
CA GLN A 117 37.34 25.76 -11.13
C GLN A 117 36.22 25.68 -10.08
N ALA A 118 36.38 24.86 -9.04
CA ALA A 118 35.33 24.55 -8.05
C ALA A 118 34.07 23.92 -8.67
N ALA A 119 34.18 23.40 -9.88
CA ALA A 119 33.12 22.68 -10.58
C ALA A 119 32.97 21.23 -10.08
N ALA A 120 33.98 20.72 -9.36
CA ALA A 120 33.92 19.49 -8.58
C ALA A 120 34.30 19.78 -7.11
N VAL A 121 33.45 19.34 -6.18
CA VAL A 121 33.62 19.51 -4.73
C VAL A 121 33.60 18.17 -4.02
N TRP A 122 34.40 18.06 -2.95
CA TRP A 122 34.47 16.87 -2.11
C TRP A 122 33.42 16.94 -1.00
N VAL A 123 32.41 16.08 -1.07
CA VAL A 123 31.27 16.12 -0.15
C VAL A 123 30.83 14.74 0.28
N ARG A 124 30.18 14.69 1.44
CA ARG A 124 29.43 13.52 1.86
C ARG A 124 28.06 13.55 1.19
N LEU A 125 27.77 12.55 0.36
CA LEU A 125 26.45 12.46 -0.27
C LEU A 125 25.36 12.16 0.77
N PRO A 126 24.11 12.62 0.54
CA PRO A 126 23.00 12.45 1.47
C PRO A 126 22.76 10.98 1.86
N ALA A 127 22.32 10.76 3.10
CA ALA A 127 21.91 9.43 3.55
C ALA A 127 20.77 8.90 2.67
N GLY A 128 20.92 7.69 2.13
CA GLY A 128 19.98 7.09 1.18
C GLY A 128 20.32 7.29 -0.29
N ALA A 129 21.36 8.07 -0.63
CA ALA A 129 21.91 8.11 -1.98
C ALA A 129 22.44 6.71 -2.36
N THR A 130 21.73 6.01 -3.23
CA THR A 130 22.22 4.77 -3.84
C THR A 130 23.07 5.12 -5.05
N ILE A 131 24.31 4.66 -5.01
CA ILE A 131 25.25 4.84 -6.12
C ILE A 131 25.42 3.49 -6.78
N ARG A 132 25.21 3.44 -8.10
CA ARG A 132 25.54 2.26 -8.88
C ARG A 132 27.07 2.17 -9.00
N GLN A 133 27.72 1.37 -8.16
CA GLN A 133 29.16 1.38 -7.98
C GLN A 133 29.93 0.66 -9.09
N SER A 134 31.15 1.16 -9.35
CA SER A 134 32.22 0.43 -10.03
C SER A 134 32.94 -0.47 -9.01
N PRO A 135 33.37 -1.70 -9.38
CA PRO A 135 34.04 -2.64 -8.48
C PRO A 135 35.36 -2.15 -7.87
N ARG A 136 35.95 -1.05 -8.39
CA ARG A 136 37.18 -0.44 -7.86
C ARG A 136 36.92 0.67 -6.83
N ILE A 137 35.68 1.10 -6.66
CA ILE A 137 35.30 2.01 -5.58
C ILE A 137 34.90 1.12 -4.42
N GLY A 138 35.63 1.18 -3.31
CA GLY A 138 35.29 0.39 -2.13
C GLY A 138 33.83 0.66 -1.73
N SER A 139 33.10 -0.40 -1.37
CA SER A 139 31.66 -0.34 -1.05
C SER A 139 31.30 0.61 0.11
N ALA A 140 32.31 1.13 0.81
CA ALA A 140 32.21 2.02 1.95
C ALA A 140 32.59 3.49 1.68
N ALA A 141 32.85 3.91 0.43
CA ALA A 141 33.18 5.31 0.14
C ALA A 141 32.04 6.25 0.55
N ARG A 142 32.24 6.99 1.64
CA ARG A 142 31.26 7.93 2.22
C ARG A 142 31.32 9.32 1.59
N TRP A 143 32.47 9.66 1.01
CA TRP A 143 32.76 10.95 0.42
C TRP A 143 32.99 10.82 -1.08
N TRP A 144 32.53 11.81 -1.82
CA TRP A 144 32.45 11.78 -3.28
C TRP A 144 32.77 13.16 -3.85
N TRP A 145 33.45 13.17 -4.99
CA TRP A 145 33.50 14.34 -5.85
C TRP A 145 32.20 14.45 -6.64
N THR A 146 31.59 15.64 -6.63
CA THR A 146 30.44 15.93 -7.48
C THR A 146 30.36 17.42 -7.81
N SER A 147 29.46 17.78 -8.73
CA SER A 147 29.23 19.18 -9.06
C SER A 147 28.32 19.84 -8.02
N PRO A 148 28.62 21.08 -7.59
CA PRO A 148 27.69 21.88 -6.78
C PRO A 148 26.29 21.99 -7.41
N ALA A 149 26.21 22.03 -8.74
CA ALA A 149 24.93 22.06 -9.45
C ALA A 149 24.09 20.79 -9.20
N TYR A 150 24.72 19.61 -9.11
CA TYR A 150 24.00 18.37 -8.77
C TYR A 150 23.52 18.36 -7.32
N LEU A 151 24.26 18.95 -6.39
CA LEU A 151 23.83 19.06 -4.99
C LEU A 151 22.60 19.97 -4.86
N GLN A 152 22.63 21.13 -5.51
CA GLN A 152 21.49 22.05 -5.57
C GLN A 152 20.28 21.39 -6.23
N TRP A 153 20.49 20.66 -7.33
CA TRP A 153 19.39 19.97 -8.00
C TRP A 153 18.79 18.85 -7.13
N ALA A 154 19.63 18.08 -6.44
CA ALA A 154 19.16 17.07 -5.50
C ALA A 154 18.34 17.70 -4.36
N GLU A 155 18.78 18.83 -3.82
CA GLU A 155 18.03 19.56 -2.80
C GLU A 155 16.66 20.03 -3.31
N ALA A 156 16.63 20.65 -4.49
CA ALA A 156 15.38 21.10 -5.12
C ALA A 156 14.41 19.95 -5.38
N VAL A 157 14.90 18.78 -5.80
CA VAL A 157 14.06 17.57 -5.97
C VAL A 157 13.50 17.10 -4.62
N ARG A 158 14.31 17.07 -3.56
CA ARG A 158 13.83 16.73 -2.21
C ARG A 158 12.80 17.71 -1.67
N ASP A 159 12.99 19.00 -1.90
CA ASP A 159 12.03 20.04 -1.50
C ASP A 159 10.71 19.88 -2.22
N ALA A 160 10.73 19.74 -3.55
CA ALA A 160 9.53 19.49 -4.34
C ALA A 160 8.83 18.20 -3.89
N GLN A 161 9.61 17.15 -3.59
CA GLN A 161 9.10 15.89 -3.08
C GLN A 161 8.44 16.02 -1.71
N ARG A 162 9.02 16.79 -0.78
CA ARG A 162 8.41 17.07 0.53
C ARG A 162 7.11 17.86 0.39
N ALA A 163 7.07 18.84 -0.50
CA ALA A 163 5.88 19.64 -0.76
C ALA A 163 4.73 18.76 -1.30
N THR A 164 5.01 17.92 -2.30
CA THR A 164 4.00 17.00 -2.85
C THR A 164 3.55 15.95 -1.82
N ASP A 165 4.46 15.39 -1.03
CA ASP A 165 4.07 14.45 0.04
C ASP A 165 3.15 15.12 1.06
N ALA A 166 3.41 16.38 1.44
CA ALA A 166 2.59 17.12 2.39
C ALA A 166 1.15 17.33 1.87
N GLU A 167 0.98 17.61 0.58
CA GLU A 167 -0.33 17.71 -0.07
C GLU A 167 -1.08 16.37 -0.04
N VAL A 168 -0.38 15.27 -0.33
CA VAL A 168 -0.94 13.91 -0.39
C VAL A 168 -1.38 13.37 0.98
N VAL A 169 -0.74 13.80 2.07
CA VAL A 169 -1.10 13.34 3.43
C VAL A 169 -2.58 13.61 3.74
N GLY A 170 -3.11 14.76 3.32
CA GLY A 170 -4.51 15.11 3.48
C GLY A 170 -5.44 14.15 2.72
N GLU A 171 -5.12 13.87 1.46
CA GLU A 171 -5.91 12.96 0.61
C GLU A 171 -5.93 11.52 1.16
N ARG A 172 -4.76 11.00 1.57
CA ARG A 172 -4.66 9.68 2.20
C ARG A 172 -5.49 9.58 3.47
N SER A 173 -5.46 10.61 4.29
CA SER A 173 -6.24 10.67 5.53
C SER A 173 -7.75 10.65 5.22
N ALA A 174 -8.18 11.38 4.20
CA ALA A 174 -9.58 11.38 3.76
C ALA A 174 -10.04 10.03 3.21
N LEU A 175 -9.21 9.38 2.38
CA LEU A 175 -9.47 8.05 1.83
C LEU A 175 -9.59 7.00 2.95
N GLU A 176 -8.70 7.05 3.93
CA GLU A 176 -8.73 6.13 5.07
C GLU A 176 -9.99 6.33 5.93
N GLN A 177 -10.36 7.59 6.22
CA GLN A 177 -11.60 7.89 6.92
C GLN A 177 -12.83 7.38 6.15
N ALA A 178 -12.88 7.57 4.84
CA ALA A 178 -13.97 7.08 4.00
C ALA A 178 -14.07 5.54 4.04
N ARG A 179 -12.93 4.84 3.99
CA ARG A 179 -12.87 3.37 4.13
C ARG A 179 -13.39 2.91 5.49
N GLN A 180 -12.98 3.57 6.57
CA GLN A 180 -13.44 3.24 7.93
C GLN A 180 -14.96 3.46 8.08
N VAL A 181 -15.49 4.56 7.56
CA VAL A 181 -16.94 4.83 7.57
C VAL A 181 -17.70 3.76 6.79
N ALA A 182 -17.22 3.41 5.58
CA ALA A 182 -17.83 2.37 4.76
C ALA A 182 -17.79 1.00 5.45
N GLN A 183 -16.67 0.65 6.08
CA GLN A 183 -16.52 -0.60 6.82
C GLN A 183 -17.47 -0.67 8.02
N ARG A 184 -17.59 0.42 8.79
CA ARG A 184 -18.55 0.50 9.91
C ARG A 184 -19.99 0.34 9.44
N ARG A 185 -20.37 0.98 8.32
CA ARG A 185 -21.71 0.82 7.73
C ARG A 185 -21.99 -0.62 7.34
N ARG A 186 -21.04 -1.28 6.65
CA ARG A 186 -21.15 -2.70 6.29
C ARG A 186 -21.27 -3.60 7.52
N ALA A 187 -20.50 -3.34 8.56
CA ALA A 187 -20.58 -4.11 9.81
C ALA A 187 -21.96 -3.97 10.47
N GLN A 188 -22.49 -2.74 10.56
CA GLN A 188 -23.83 -2.48 11.10
C GLN A 188 -24.94 -3.13 10.26
N GLU A 189 -24.81 -3.12 8.93
CA GLU A 189 -25.75 -3.80 8.03
C GLU A 189 -25.70 -5.32 8.20
N ALA A 190 -24.50 -5.90 8.31
CA ALA A 190 -24.31 -7.33 8.56
C ALA A 190 -24.90 -7.75 9.92
N GLU A 191 -24.68 -6.95 10.97
CA GLU A 191 -25.26 -7.21 12.29
C GLU A 191 -26.78 -7.15 12.26
N ARG A 192 -27.36 -6.11 11.65
CA ARG A 192 -28.83 -6.01 11.48
C ARG A 192 -29.38 -7.18 10.67
N HIS A 193 -28.66 -7.63 9.64
CA HIS A 193 -29.05 -8.78 8.84
C HIS A 193 -29.03 -10.07 9.68
N ALA A 194 -27.96 -10.30 10.45
CA ALA A 194 -27.84 -11.45 11.35
C ALA A 194 -28.95 -11.46 12.41
N GLN A 195 -29.26 -10.32 13.03
CA GLN A 195 -30.36 -10.19 13.99
C GLN A 195 -31.72 -10.54 13.35
N ARG A 196 -31.96 -10.12 12.10
CA ARG A 196 -33.20 -10.48 11.37
C ARG A 196 -33.30 -11.97 11.11
N ILE A 197 -32.20 -12.62 10.71
CA ILE A 197 -32.14 -14.08 10.51
C ILE A 197 -32.40 -14.80 11.84
N ALA A 198 -31.69 -14.44 12.91
CA ALA A 198 -31.87 -15.06 14.22
C ALA A 198 -33.31 -14.90 14.75
N ALA A 199 -33.91 -13.73 14.55
CA ALA A 199 -35.29 -13.50 14.93
C ALA A 199 -36.27 -14.36 14.10
N LEU A 200 -36.04 -14.54 12.80
CA LEU A 200 -36.84 -15.42 11.95
C LEU A 200 -36.73 -16.87 12.42
N MET A 201 -35.51 -17.38 12.63
CA MET A 201 -35.27 -18.73 13.12
C MET A 201 -35.94 -18.96 14.47
N SER A 202 -35.78 -18.05 15.43
CA SER A 202 -36.43 -18.14 16.73
C SER A 202 -37.97 -18.23 16.64
N ARG A 203 -38.58 -17.54 15.67
CA ARG A 203 -40.03 -17.64 15.44
C ARG A 203 -40.40 -18.98 14.80
N GLN A 204 -39.64 -19.44 13.81
CA GLN A 204 -39.82 -20.74 13.18
C GLN A 204 -39.70 -21.88 14.19
N ASP A 205 -38.64 -21.89 15.01
CA ASP A 205 -38.39 -22.89 16.05
C ASP A 205 -39.53 -22.94 17.08
N ARG A 206 -40.05 -21.77 17.48
CA ARG A 206 -41.13 -21.66 18.46
C ARG A 206 -42.47 -22.19 17.95
N LEU A 207 -42.79 -21.93 16.68
CA LEU A 207 -44.05 -22.36 16.08
C LEU A 207 -44.03 -23.81 15.58
N THR A 208 -42.85 -24.33 15.22
CA THR A 208 -42.68 -25.69 14.69
C THR A 208 -43.37 -26.77 15.54
N PRO A 209 -43.15 -26.88 16.87
CA PRO A 209 -43.81 -27.93 17.66
C PRO A 209 -45.34 -27.77 17.69
N LEU A 210 -45.85 -26.53 17.77
CA LEU A 210 -47.29 -26.25 17.80
C LEU A 210 -47.97 -26.65 16.49
N VAL A 211 -47.35 -26.31 15.36
CA VAL A 211 -47.86 -26.65 14.03
C VAL A 211 -47.76 -28.16 13.80
N ILE A 212 -46.67 -28.82 14.19
CA ILE A 212 -46.52 -30.28 14.10
C ILE A 212 -47.62 -30.99 14.89
N GLN A 213 -47.88 -30.55 16.12
CA GLN A 213 -48.93 -31.14 16.97
C GLN A 213 -50.31 -30.99 16.32
N ARG A 214 -50.62 -29.79 15.81
CA ARG A 214 -51.90 -29.51 15.15
C ARG A 214 -52.08 -30.32 13.87
N VAL A 215 -51.08 -30.35 13.00
CA VAL A 215 -51.10 -31.15 11.76
C VAL A 215 -51.20 -32.64 12.08
N ALA A 216 -50.55 -33.12 13.14
CA ALA A 216 -50.66 -34.52 13.56
C ALA A 216 -52.09 -34.88 14.00
N ALA A 217 -52.74 -34.00 14.76
CA ALA A 217 -54.13 -34.17 15.18
C ALA A 217 -55.10 -34.16 13.99
N GLU A 218 -54.87 -33.28 13.01
CA GLU A 218 -55.71 -33.16 11.81
C GLU A 218 -55.50 -34.33 10.82
N ALA A 219 -54.26 -34.81 10.66
CA ALA A 219 -53.91 -35.83 9.67
C ALA A 219 -53.93 -37.27 10.20
N GLY A 220 -54.01 -37.47 11.52
CA GLY A 220 -53.99 -38.80 12.16
C GLY A 220 -52.64 -39.54 12.04
N MET A 221 -51.55 -38.83 11.74
CA MET A 221 -50.21 -39.39 11.57
C MET A 221 -49.13 -38.43 12.07
N ARG A 222 -47.89 -38.89 12.21
CA ARG A 222 -46.77 -38.04 12.64
C ARG A 222 -46.15 -37.29 11.45
N PRO A 223 -46.29 -35.96 11.34
CA PRO A 223 -45.62 -35.19 10.31
C PRO A 223 -44.14 -34.97 10.66
N TRP A 224 -43.36 -34.57 9.66
CA TRP A 224 -41.99 -34.10 9.81
C TRP A 224 -41.84 -32.73 9.15
N HIS A 225 -40.73 -32.04 9.42
CA HIS A 225 -40.52 -30.69 8.92
C HIS A 225 -39.20 -30.54 8.17
N LEU A 226 -39.16 -29.60 7.23
CA LEU A 226 -38.00 -29.19 6.46
C LEU A 226 -37.75 -27.69 6.69
N PRO A 227 -36.69 -27.30 7.42
CA PRO A 227 -36.39 -25.90 7.66
C PRO A 227 -35.84 -25.21 6.40
N ALA A 228 -36.04 -23.89 6.31
CA ALA A 228 -35.46 -23.03 5.28
C ALA A 228 -35.77 -23.50 3.84
N ASP A 229 -37.01 -23.92 3.58
CA ASP A 229 -37.43 -24.46 2.29
C ASP A 229 -37.53 -23.34 1.24
N PHE A 230 -36.63 -23.37 0.25
CA PHE A 230 -36.57 -22.39 -0.82
C PHE A 230 -37.82 -22.39 -1.71
N GLU A 231 -38.51 -23.53 -1.84
CA GLU A 231 -39.75 -23.60 -2.63
C GLU A 231 -40.91 -22.85 -1.97
N TYR A 232 -40.82 -22.64 -0.66
CA TYR A 232 -41.83 -21.97 0.15
C TYR A 232 -41.26 -20.74 0.87
N ALA A 233 -40.47 -19.95 0.14
CA ALA A 233 -39.95 -18.66 0.58
C ALA A 233 -39.15 -18.70 1.90
N MET A 234 -38.34 -19.75 2.10
CA MET A 234 -37.53 -20.00 3.30
C MET A 234 -38.36 -20.26 4.57
N GLY A 235 -39.64 -20.59 4.42
CA GLY A 235 -40.46 -21.08 5.53
C GLY A 235 -39.99 -22.46 6.00
N VAL A 236 -40.58 -22.93 7.10
CA VAL A 236 -40.47 -24.34 7.50
C VAL A 236 -41.63 -25.09 6.90
N SER A 237 -41.35 -25.99 5.96
CA SER A 237 -42.37 -26.85 5.35
C SER A 237 -42.69 -28.00 6.30
N VAL A 238 -43.98 -28.26 6.53
CA VAL A 238 -44.47 -29.39 7.33
C VAL A 238 -45.11 -30.40 6.38
N ILE A 239 -44.63 -31.64 6.46
CA ILE A 239 -44.92 -32.69 5.49
C ILE A 239 -45.68 -33.83 6.17
N ALA A 240 -46.82 -34.18 5.58
CA ALA A 240 -47.67 -35.32 5.96
C ALA A 240 -48.09 -36.05 4.68
N ASN A 241 -48.17 -37.39 4.72
CA ASN A 241 -48.51 -38.21 3.54
C ASN A 241 -47.68 -37.86 2.27
N HIS A 242 -46.38 -37.63 2.45
CA HIS A 242 -45.44 -37.28 1.36
C HIS A 242 -45.74 -35.97 0.61
N ARG A 243 -46.52 -35.05 1.20
CA ARG A 243 -46.81 -33.74 0.63
C ARG A 243 -46.65 -32.64 1.69
N VAL A 244 -46.24 -31.45 1.25
CA VAL A 244 -46.25 -30.26 2.10
C VAL A 244 -47.71 -29.91 2.36
N VAL A 245 -48.10 -29.79 3.62
CA VAL A 245 -49.48 -29.47 4.05
C VAL A 245 -49.55 -28.14 4.79
N ALA A 246 -48.43 -27.68 5.32
CA ALA A 246 -48.33 -26.40 5.98
C ALA A 246 -46.93 -25.78 5.82
N VAL A 247 -46.86 -24.45 5.92
CA VAL A 247 -45.61 -23.69 5.88
C VAL A 247 -45.58 -22.69 7.03
N ILE A 248 -44.50 -22.66 7.78
CA ILE A 248 -44.34 -21.80 8.96
C ILE A 248 -43.44 -20.61 8.61
N CYS A 249 -43.93 -19.40 8.89
CA CYS A 249 -43.22 -18.13 8.75
C CYS A 249 -42.42 -18.00 7.43
N PRO A 250 -43.07 -18.07 6.26
CA PRO A 250 -42.39 -17.77 5.00
C PRO A 250 -41.97 -16.29 4.96
N ILE A 251 -40.85 -15.99 4.27
CA ILE A 251 -40.36 -14.62 4.13
C ILE A 251 -41.20 -13.90 3.08
N ALA A 252 -42.02 -12.92 3.51
CA ALA A 252 -42.92 -12.17 2.63
C ALA A 252 -42.25 -11.62 1.35
N SER A 253 -41.04 -11.06 1.46
CA SER A 253 -40.30 -10.51 0.31
C SER A 253 -39.78 -11.56 -0.67
N ARG A 254 -39.92 -12.86 -0.36
CA ARG A 254 -39.56 -13.98 -1.24
C ARG A 254 -40.78 -14.71 -1.81
N ILE A 255 -41.99 -14.24 -1.52
CA ILE A 255 -43.20 -14.79 -2.11
C ILE A 255 -43.36 -14.18 -3.50
N THR A 256 -42.90 -14.93 -4.51
CA THR A 256 -43.12 -14.62 -5.93
C THR A 256 -44.46 -15.21 -6.40
N GLY A 257 -44.89 -14.93 -7.63
CA GLY A 257 -46.13 -15.50 -8.19
C GLY A 257 -46.19 -17.03 -8.11
N ASP A 258 -45.08 -17.70 -8.43
CA ASP A 258 -45.00 -19.17 -8.36
C ASP A 258 -45.09 -19.68 -6.92
N VAL A 259 -44.41 -19.00 -5.98
CA VAL A 259 -44.47 -19.36 -4.55
C VAL A 259 -45.87 -19.12 -4.01
N ALA A 260 -46.51 -17.99 -4.35
CA ALA A 260 -47.89 -17.69 -3.99
C ALA A 260 -48.85 -18.77 -4.48
N HIS A 261 -48.66 -19.25 -5.72
CA HIS A 261 -49.49 -20.33 -6.27
C HIS A 261 -49.28 -21.65 -5.53
N ARG A 262 -48.05 -22.01 -5.16
CA ARG A 262 -47.77 -23.20 -4.32
C ARG A 262 -48.41 -23.08 -2.94
N LEU A 263 -48.31 -21.89 -2.33
CA LEU A 263 -48.85 -21.63 -0.99
C LEU A 263 -50.38 -21.82 -0.91
N LEU A 264 -51.13 -21.64 -2.01
CA LEU A 264 -52.59 -21.83 -2.03
C LEU A 264 -53.02 -23.23 -1.56
N SER A 265 -52.22 -24.24 -1.81
CA SER A 265 -52.54 -25.63 -1.47
C SER A 265 -52.17 -26.01 -0.03
N VAL A 266 -51.60 -25.10 0.75
CA VAL A 266 -51.08 -25.35 2.10
C VAL A 266 -51.57 -24.30 3.09
N THR A 267 -51.60 -24.66 4.38
CA THR A 267 -51.91 -23.67 5.44
C THR A 267 -50.64 -22.94 5.85
N VAL A 268 -50.65 -21.61 5.80
CA VAL A 268 -49.52 -20.79 6.24
C VAL A 268 -49.68 -20.39 7.69
N TYR A 269 -48.71 -20.71 8.54
CA TYR A 269 -48.70 -20.35 9.95
C TYR A 269 -47.71 -19.21 10.19
N VAL A 270 -48.15 -18.17 10.91
CA VAL A 270 -47.33 -16.99 11.25
C VAL A 270 -47.46 -16.64 12.72
N ALA A 271 -46.50 -15.91 13.28
CA ALA A 271 -46.44 -15.63 14.72
C ALA A 271 -47.23 -14.38 15.14
N SER A 272 -47.68 -13.56 14.18
CA SER A 272 -48.42 -12.32 14.48
C SER A 272 -49.31 -11.86 13.33
N GLU A 273 -50.30 -11.02 13.66
CA GLU A 273 -51.15 -10.36 12.67
C GLU A 273 -50.37 -9.39 11.76
N ARG A 274 -49.25 -8.85 12.24
CA ARG A 274 -48.33 -8.06 11.40
C ARG A 274 -47.70 -8.93 10.31
N GLU A 275 -47.24 -10.13 10.67
CA GLU A 275 -46.69 -11.07 9.69
C GLU A 275 -47.76 -11.59 8.74
N ARG A 276 -48.96 -11.86 9.24
CA ARG A 276 -50.11 -12.22 8.39
C ARG A 276 -50.34 -11.18 7.31
N ARG A 277 -50.41 -9.89 7.66
CA ARG A 277 -50.57 -8.80 6.69
C ARG A 277 -49.41 -8.73 5.69
N ALA A 278 -48.18 -8.91 6.15
CA ALA A 278 -47.00 -8.89 5.29
C ALA A 278 -46.98 -10.05 4.29
N VAL A 279 -47.28 -11.28 4.75
CA VAL A 279 -47.36 -12.47 3.92
C VAL A 279 -48.56 -12.39 2.97
N ALA A 280 -49.73 -11.99 3.45
CA ALA A 280 -50.95 -11.84 2.66
C ALA A 280 -50.76 -10.88 1.48
N ALA A 281 -49.96 -9.82 1.65
CA ALA A 281 -49.67 -8.88 0.56
C ALA A 281 -48.95 -9.52 -0.64
N GLY A 282 -48.24 -10.63 -0.44
CA GLY A 282 -47.59 -11.40 -1.50
C GLY A 282 -48.36 -12.66 -1.93
N CYS A 283 -49.44 -13.02 -1.22
CA CYS A 283 -50.23 -14.22 -1.49
C CYS A 283 -51.50 -13.89 -2.29
N HIS A 284 -52.19 -14.94 -2.74
CA HIS A 284 -53.55 -14.82 -3.26
C HIS A 284 -54.55 -14.49 -2.16
N SER A 285 -55.68 -13.88 -2.54
CA SER A 285 -56.76 -13.48 -1.61
C SER A 285 -57.42 -14.66 -0.89
N GLU A 286 -57.38 -15.85 -1.49
CA GLU A 286 -57.93 -17.10 -0.93
C GLU A 286 -56.93 -17.83 0.00
N GLN A 287 -55.72 -17.31 0.19
CA GLN A 287 -54.70 -17.96 1.00
C GLN A 287 -55.15 -18.16 2.45
N ARG A 288 -55.10 -19.42 2.92
CA ARG A 288 -55.30 -19.73 4.33
C ARG A 288 -54.04 -19.36 5.13
N ILE A 289 -54.12 -18.29 5.91
CA ILE A 289 -53.07 -17.84 6.83
C ILE A 289 -53.61 -17.84 8.26
N VAL A 290 -52.96 -18.61 9.14
CA VAL A 290 -53.32 -18.77 10.55
C VAL A 290 -52.25 -18.11 11.40
N VAL A 291 -52.68 -17.22 12.30
CA VAL A 291 -51.80 -16.68 13.35
C VAL A 291 -51.82 -17.65 14.53
N LEU A 292 -50.65 -18.10 14.98
CA LEU A 292 -50.51 -18.89 16.20
C LEU A 292 -49.73 -18.09 17.23
N THR A 293 -50.29 -17.96 18.42
CA THR A 293 -49.58 -17.43 19.57
C THR A 293 -49.22 -18.58 20.51
N THR A 294 -48.14 -18.45 21.29
CA THR A 294 -47.71 -19.49 22.26
C THR A 294 -48.71 -19.78 23.38
N GLY A 295 -49.82 -19.04 23.45
CA GLY A 295 -50.95 -19.32 24.35
C GLY A 295 -52.03 -20.21 23.74
N ASP A 296 -51.97 -20.46 22.42
CA ASP A 296 -52.92 -21.32 21.70
C ASP A 296 -52.51 -22.79 21.82
N SER A 297 -52.56 -23.32 23.05
CA SER A 297 -52.59 -24.77 23.25
C SER A 297 -54.00 -25.26 22.93
N PRO A 298 -54.18 -26.36 22.17
CA PRO A 298 -55.48 -27.00 22.00
C PRO A 298 -56.01 -27.56 23.32
#